data_AF-A0A820HJP3-F1
#
_entry.id   AF-A0A820HJP3-F1
#
_cell.length_a   1.000
_cell.length_b   1.000
_cell.length_c   1.000
_cell.angle_alpha   90.00
_cell.angle_beta   90.00
_cell.angle_gamma   90.00
#
_symmetry.space_group_name_H-M   'P 1'
#
loop_
_entity.id
_entity.type
_entity.pdbx_description
1 polymer ?
#
loop_
_entity_poly.entity_id
_entity_poly.type
_entity_poly.pdbx_seq_one_letter_code
_entity_poly.pdbx_strand_id
1 'polypeptide(L)'
;VNVLLGNRNGSFQSGVKYQIGTNPTYMIAADFNNDSRPDLALTNPNDNTIRILINYGNGTFQTQVKYATEKNPVFLISDTFNEDKILDLLVVNYQANSISLVIGNGDGTFRARIPFMLSYNATNMAAGDFNKDNRTDLVVTSVNDQSVSILLTTKDNILENLGTYQSGVLPTFVIVDDFNSDTKLDLVVVNQKNNSISLLLGNGDGTFRNQSSFRTGTRPVSVVSGDFDNDKKVDLAVANLGNRSISVLLGYGNGTFQSQRFYKTGKSPSSVIALDLNSDKITDLIVANQGESTISVLIGYGDGSFHDQKKFNTKLGNDKQFVEDYAQSLLKLFSQSDYVYGKSFDNFSCPMENNPINVIPTSVHELRPSDIKCIAALCDSLTVGLEAHATTSIGLFMKNRNASWSISGDYTFNRILSLRNIIRQYDKALKVKLFMFLCQDLDKHSPSNFTKYETEILDYLHDNIPRALINLVLILNVRGVDLLNVGGPICRLFHNKTYLCAAFLSENQATKLNKWIPQYHEMLVDLIHSSRYDTNDNFTVVIQPFMVHAQ
;
A
#
# COMPACT_ATOMS: atom_id res chain seq x y z
N VAL A 1 -9.32 1.67 -5.31
CA VAL A 1 -7.87 1.71 -5.62
C VAL A 1 -7.10 1.23 -4.41
N ASN A 2 -6.06 0.42 -4.60
CA ASN A 2 -5.13 0.05 -3.54
C ASN A 2 -3.77 0.64 -3.88
N VAL A 3 -3.18 1.36 -2.94
CA VAL A 3 -1.87 2.01 -3.10
C VAL A 3 -0.86 1.22 -2.29
N LEU A 4 0.08 0.56 -2.95
CA LEU A 4 1.15 -0.19 -2.29
C LEU A 4 2.47 0.55 -2.48
N LEU A 5 3.16 0.89 -1.38
CA LEU A 5 4.44 1.58 -1.44
C LEU A 5 5.58 0.61 -1.75
N GLY A 6 6.44 0.96 -2.70
CA GLY A 6 7.61 0.14 -3.06
C GLY A 6 8.72 0.20 -2.01
N ASN A 7 9.37 -0.93 -1.74
CA ASN A 7 10.54 -1.04 -0.86
C ASN A 7 11.88 -0.87 -1.62
N ARG A 8 11.84 -0.49 -2.90
CA ARG A 8 13.01 -0.33 -3.80
C ARG A 8 13.84 -1.60 -4.05
N ASN A 9 13.30 -2.77 -3.73
CA ASN A 9 13.95 -4.07 -3.96
C ASN A 9 13.02 -5.03 -4.74
N GLY A 10 12.10 -4.48 -5.53
CA GLY A 10 11.07 -5.27 -6.22
C GLY A 10 9.94 -5.81 -5.33
N SER A 11 9.81 -5.35 -4.08
CA SER A 11 8.70 -5.69 -3.18
C SER A 11 7.90 -4.46 -2.73
N PHE A 12 6.70 -4.71 -2.18
CA PHE A 12 5.77 -3.67 -1.74
C PHE A 12 5.37 -3.80 -0.27
N GLN A 13 5.04 -2.67 0.35
CA GLN A 13 4.41 -2.57 1.66
C GLN A 13 2.91 -2.92 1.57
N SER A 14 2.28 -3.09 2.73
CA SER A 14 0.82 -3.19 2.83
C SER A 14 0.13 -2.01 2.19
N GLY A 15 -0.87 -2.30 1.35
CA GLY A 15 -1.57 -1.25 0.62
C GLY A 15 -2.51 -0.43 1.51
N VAL A 16 -2.75 0.82 1.12
CA VAL A 16 -3.86 1.64 1.61
C VAL A 16 -5.01 1.58 0.60
N LYS A 17 -6.23 1.31 1.08
CA LYS A 17 -7.41 1.22 0.22
C LYS A 17 -8.17 2.53 0.17
N TYR A 18 -8.39 3.02 -1.04
CA TYR A 18 -9.29 4.13 -1.32
C TYR A 18 -10.57 3.59 -1.97
N GLN A 19 -11.71 3.92 -1.38
CA GLN A 19 -13.02 3.58 -1.95
C GLN A 19 -13.33 4.50 -3.13
N ILE A 20 -13.20 3.97 -4.33
CA ILE A 20 -13.40 4.72 -5.58
C ILE A 20 -14.64 4.20 -6.28
N GLY A 21 -15.72 4.97 -6.19
CA GLY A 21 -17.04 4.74 -6.80
C GLY A 21 -17.43 3.27 -7.04
N THR A 22 -18.09 3.01 -8.17
CA THR A 22 -18.48 1.66 -8.57
C THR A 22 -17.79 1.27 -9.87
N ASN A 23 -17.16 0.09 -9.87
CA ASN A 23 -16.53 -0.54 -11.04
C ASN A 23 -15.47 0.31 -11.77
N PRO A 24 -14.44 0.85 -11.10
CA PRO A 24 -13.37 1.57 -11.82
C PRO A 24 -12.65 0.63 -12.82
N THR A 25 -12.44 1.07 -14.06
CA THR A 25 -11.87 0.20 -15.12
C THR A 25 -10.49 0.59 -15.60
N TYR A 26 -10.13 1.87 -15.53
CA TYR A 26 -8.82 2.34 -15.97
C TYR A 26 -8.30 3.45 -15.06
N MET A 27 -6.97 3.61 -14.98
CA MET A 27 -6.32 4.68 -14.24
C MET A 27 -5.02 5.12 -14.90
N ILE A 28 -4.69 6.40 -14.74
CA ILE A 28 -3.38 6.96 -15.07
C ILE A 28 -2.81 7.70 -13.86
N ALA A 29 -1.51 7.95 -13.91
CA ALA A 29 -0.83 8.81 -12.96
C ALA A 29 -0.14 9.97 -13.70
N ALA A 30 -0.38 11.20 -13.24
CA ALA A 30 0.22 12.42 -13.78
C ALA A 30 0.11 13.55 -12.76
N ASP A 31 0.94 14.59 -12.86
CA ASP A 31 0.94 15.74 -11.95
C ASP A 31 -0.11 16.77 -12.41
N PHE A 32 -1.32 16.74 -11.83
CA PHE A 32 -2.44 17.58 -12.29
C PHE A 32 -2.47 18.96 -11.61
N ASN A 33 -1.64 19.17 -10.58
CA ASN A 33 -1.55 20.41 -9.81
C ASN A 33 -0.17 21.07 -9.85
N ASN A 34 0.75 20.57 -10.67
CA ASN A 34 2.12 21.05 -10.86
C ASN A 34 2.97 21.05 -9.58
N ASP A 35 2.73 20.10 -8.66
CA ASP A 35 3.50 19.97 -7.41
C ASP A 35 4.69 18.98 -7.51
N SER A 36 4.97 18.52 -8.73
CA SER A 36 5.97 17.49 -9.08
C SER A 36 5.70 16.12 -8.46
N ARG A 37 4.46 15.84 -8.06
CA ARG A 37 4.05 14.53 -7.54
C ARG A 37 2.93 13.97 -8.42
N PRO A 38 3.06 12.73 -8.89
CA PRO A 38 1.98 12.12 -9.66
C PRO A 38 0.71 11.95 -8.81
N ASP A 39 -0.38 12.54 -9.29
CA ASP A 39 -1.76 12.34 -8.88
C ASP A 39 -2.40 11.18 -9.65
N LEU A 40 -3.66 10.85 -9.38
CA LEU A 40 -4.39 9.78 -10.08
C LEU A 40 -5.67 10.28 -10.73
N ALA A 41 -5.92 9.84 -11.97
CA ALA A 41 -7.20 9.97 -12.65
C ALA A 41 -7.73 8.59 -13.02
N LEU A 42 -9.03 8.33 -12.78
CA LEU A 42 -9.66 7.03 -13.00
C LEU A 42 -11.00 7.14 -13.70
N THR A 43 -11.35 6.16 -14.54
CA THR A 43 -12.68 6.01 -15.13
C THR A 43 -13.59 5.14 -14.28
N ASN A 44 -14.85 5.57 -14.12
CA ASN A 44 -15.93 4.81 -13.50
C ASN A 44 -17.10 4.68 -14.49
N PRO A 45 -17.15 3.59 -15.28
CA PRO A 45 -18.16 3.42 -16.32
C PRO A 45 -19.60 3.30 -15.81
N ASN A 46 -19.83 2.83 -14.58
CA ASN A 46 -21.18 2.57 -14.06
C ASN A 46 -21.90 3.83 -13.55
N ASP A 47 -21.15 4.85 -13.09
CA ASP A 47 -21.71 6.11 -12.62
C ASP A 47 -21.41 7.28 -13.58
N ASN A 48 -20.91 6.96 -14.79
CA ASN A 48 -20.59 7.90 -15.88
C ASN A 48 -19.70 9.05 -15.44
N THR A 49 -18.61 8.73 -14.74
CA THR A 49 -17.71 9.74 -14.20
C THR A 49 -16.25 9.34 -14.30
N ILE A 50 -15.37 10.33 -14.17
CA ILE A 50 -13.99 10.15 -13.74
C ILE A 50 -13.81 10.58 -12.28
N ARG A 51 -12.73 10.10 -11.68
CA ARG A 51 -12.29 10.43 -10.32
C ARG A 51 -10.87 10.93 -10.35
N ILE A 52 -10.63 12.05 -9.67
CA ILE A 52 -9.30 12.62 -9.49
C ILE A 52 -8.92 12.49 -8.02
N LEU A 53 -7.69 12.04 -7.77
CA LEU A 53 -7.11 11.96 -6.43
C LEU A 53 -5.76 12.65 -6.44
N ILE A 54 -5.64 13.74 -5.68
CA ILE A 54 -4.40 14.51 -5.56
C ILE A 54 -3.50 13.88 -4.49
N ASN A 55 -2.22 13.74 -4.78
CA ASN A 55 -1.23 13.05 -3.97
C ASN A 55 -0.59 14.00 -2.95
N TYR A 56 -0.58 13.62 -1.67
CA TYR A 56 0.11 14.38 -0.62
C TYR A 56 1.63 14.16 -0.61
N GLY A 57 2.17 13.33 -1.50
CA GLY A 57 3.61 13.02 -1.63
C GLY A 57 4.16 12.03 -0.59
N ASN A 58 3.32 11.57 0.34
CA ASN A 58 3.67 10.59 1.37
C ASN A 58 3.04 9.21 1.12
N GLY A 59 2.53 8.97 -0.10
CA GLY A 59 1.78 7.75 -0.44
C GLY A 59 0.29 7.81 -0.10
N THR A 60 -0.22 8.96 0.35
CA THR A 60 -1.64 9.17 0.61
C THR A 60 -2.26 10.18 -0.34
N PHE A 61 -3.57 10.09 -0.52
CA PHE A 61 -4.31 10.91 -1.47
C PHE A 61 -5.42 11.71 -0.77
N GLN A 62 -5.70 12.88 -1.33
CA GLN A 62 -6.88 13.68 -1.01
C GLN A 62 -8.17 12.89 -1.26
N THR A 63 -9.27 13.39 -0.70
CA THR A 63 -10.60 12.87 -1.02
C THR A 63 -10.85 13.02 -2.52
N GLN A 64 -11.32 11.93 -3.14
CA GLN A 64 -11.58 11.91 -4.57
C GLN A 64 -12.55 13.04 -4.97
N VAL A 65 -12.22 13.76 -6.04
CA VAL A 65 -13.13 14.70 -6.69
C VAL A 65 -13.77 14.01 -7.88
N LYS A 66 -15.08 14.20 -8.03
CA LYS A 66 -15.86 13.60 -9.12
C LYS A 66 -16.10 14.60 -10.23
N TYR A 67 -15.85 14.15 -11.46
CA TYR A 67 -16.29 14.84 -12.66
C TYR A 67 -17.11 13.83 -13.45
N ALA A 68 -18.38 14.14 -13.72
CA ALA A 68 -19.13 13.33 -14.69
C ALA A 68 -18.39 13.21 -16.06
N THR A 69 -18.90 12.38 -16.95
CA THR A 69 -18.50 12.29 -18.36
C THR A 69 -19.75 11.98 -19.18
N GLU A 70 -19.57 11.63 -20.45
CA GLU A 70 -20.60 10.92 -21.21
C GLU A 70 -20.73 9.46 -20.73
N LYS A 71 -21.65 8.71 -21.36
CA LYS A 71 -22.00 7.36 -20.94
C LYS A 71 -20.86 6.36 -21.08
N ASN A 72 -20.60 5.61 -20.01
CA ASN A 72 -19.66 4.51 -19.94
C ASN A 72 -18.21 4.91 -20.30
N PRO A 73 -17.57 5.80 -19.52
CA PRO A 73 -16.15 6.11 -19.68
C PRO A 73 -15.32 4.86 -19.43
N VAL A 74 -14.53 4.41 -20.41
CA VAL A 74 -13.75 3.16 -20.32
C VAL A 74 -12.25 3.39 -20.24
N PHE A 75 -11.75 4.47 -20.84
CA PHE A 75 -10.32 4.77 -20.96
C PHE A 75 -10.07 6.27 -20.89
N LEU A 76 -8.91 6.69 -20.40
CA LEU A 76 -8.50 8.09 -20.38
C LEU A 76 -6.98 8.23 -20.56
N ILE A 77 -6.56 9.38 -21.07
CA ILE A 77 -5.16 9.82 -21.17
C ILE A 77 -5.06 11.27 -20.68
N SER A 78 -3.84 11.73 -20.38
CA SER A 78 -3.55 13.12 -20.07
C SER A 78 -2.55 13.72 -21.05
N ASP A 79 -2.80 14.94 -21.50
CA ASP A 79 -1.87 15.73 -22.31
C ASP A 79 -2.27 17.23 -22.29
N THR A 80 -1.43 18.13 -22.79
CA THR A 80 -1.71 19.57 -22.92
C THR A 80 -2.47 19.87 -24.22
N PHE A 81 -3.70 19.37 -24.33
CA PHE A 81 -4.45 19.32 -25.59
C PHE A 81 -4.77 20.70 -26.19
N ASN A 82 -4.94 21.71 -25.32
CA ASN A 82 -5.24 23.09 -25.74
C ASN A 82 -3.99 24.00 -25.82
N GLU A 83 -2.79 23.42 -25.76
CA GLU A 83 -1.48 24.11 -25.77
C GLU A 83 -1.24 25.11 -24.60
N ASP A 84 -2.02 25.06 -23.51
CA ASP A 84 -1.86 25.97 -22.36
C ASP A 84 -0.79 25.52 -21.33
N LYS A 85 -0.13 24.40 -21.58
CA LYS A 85 0.86 23.72 -20.72
C LYS A 85 0.31 23.20 -19.39
N ILE A 86 -1.00 23.10 -19.25
CA ILE A 86 -1.70 22.43 -18.16
C ILE A 86 -2.18 21.09 -18.69
N LEU A 87 -2.07 20.05 -17.86
CA LEU A 87 -2.56 18.73 -18.25
C LEU A 87 -4.10 18.72 -18.28
N ASP A 88 -4.63 18.43 -19.45
CA ASP A 88 -6.02 18.09 -19.69
C ASP A 88 -6.22 16.57 -19.65
N LEU A 89 -7.48 16.14 -19.64
CA LEU A 89 -7.84 14.73 -19.79
C LEU A 89 -8.73 14.52 -21.01
N LEU A 90 -8.38 13.53 -21.82
CA LEU A 90 -9.27 12.98 -22.83
C LEU A 90 -9.86 11.68 -22.28
N VAL A 91 -11.17 11.48 -22.45
CA VAL A 91 -11.89 10.30 -21.93
C VAL A 91 -12.71 9.65 -23.03
N VAL A 92 -12.47 8.38 -23.30
CA VAL A 92 -13.26 7.57 -24.25
C VAL A 92 -14.52 7.06 -23.56
N ASN A 93 -15.68 7.37 -24.14
CA ASN A 93 -17.01 6.99 -23.63
C ASN A 93 -17.63 5.95 -24.57
N TYR A 94 -17.53 4.69 -24.19
CA TYR A 94 -17.85 3.55 -25.07
C TYR A 94 -19.32 3.53 -25.50
N GLN A 95 -20.26 3.80 -24.58
CA GLN A 95 -21.69 3.75 -24.91
C GLN A 95 -22.19 5.05 -25.56
N ALA A 96 -21.51 6.17 -25.34
CA ALA A 96 -21.86 7.43 -25.98
C ALA A 96 -21.22 7.59 -27.38
N ASN A 97 -20.30 6.69 -27.76
CA ASN A 97 -19.48 6.81 -28.96
C ASN A 97 -18.85 8.21 -29.05
N SER A 98 -18.18 8.64 -27.97
CA SER A 98 -17.61 9.99 -27.92
C SER A 98 -16.32 10.04 -27.11
N ILE A 99 -15.51 11.06 -27.37
CA ILE A 99 -14.36 11.42 -26.54
C ILE A 99 -14.71 12.72 -25.81
N SER A 100 -14.64 12.74 -24.49
CA SER A 100 -14.80 13.97 -23.71
C SER A 100 -13.43 14.60 -23.47
N LEU A 101 -13.27 15.86 -23.84
CA LEU A 101 -12.16 16.69 -23.37
C LEU A 101 -12.55 17.33 -22.02
N VAL A 102 -11.71 17.12 -21.01
CA VAL A 102 -11.89 17.61 -19.64
C VAL A 102 -10.70 18.52 -19.33
N ILE A 103 -10.96 19.83 -19.31
CA ILE A 103 -9.91 20.85 -19.25
C ILE A 103 -9.36 21.00 -17.84
N GLY A 104 -8.05 20.93 -17.67
CA GLY A 104 -7.35 21.17 -16.42
C GLY A 104 -7.28 22.65 -16.06
N ASN A 105 -7.32 22.96 -14.77
CA ASN A 105 -7.09 24.32 -14.25
C ASN A 105 -5.65 24.50 -13.72
N GLY A 106 -4.85 23.43 -13.65
CA GLY A 106 -3.47 23.44 -13.17
C GLY A 106 -3.31 23.43 -11.65
N ASP A 107 -4.42 23.33 -10.92
CA ASP A 107 -4.49 23.25 -9.46
C ASP A 107 -5.06 21.90 -8.96
N GLY A 108 -5.11 20.90 -9.85
CA GLY A 108 -5.76 19.60 -9.60
C GLY A 108 -7.28 19.60 -9.82
N THR A 109 -7.88 20.74 -10.20
CA THR A 109 -9.29 20.82 -10.58
C THR A 109 -9.50 20.86 -12.09
N PHE A 110 -10.70 20.48 -12.53
CA PHE A 110 -11.06 20.38 -13.95
C PHE A 110 -12.39 21.07 -14.26
N ARG A 111 -12.54 21.57 -15.49
CA ARG A 111 -13.74 22.30 -15.95
C ARG A 111 -14.35 21.73 -17.23
N ALA A 112 -15.35 22.44 -17.74
CA ALA A 112 -16.40 21.98 -18.66
C ALA A 112 -15.90 21.23 -19.91
N ARG A 113 -16.83 20.40 -20.42
CA ARG A 113 -16.63 19.33 -21.39
C ARG A 113 -17.13 19.72 -22.76
N ILE A 114 -16.37 19.33 -23.77
CA ILE A 114 -16.85 19.26 -25.14
C ILE A 114 -16.73 17.80 -25.58
N PRO A 115 -17.84 17.09 -25.82
CA PRO A 115 -17.78 15.76 -26.38
C PRO A 115 -17.53 15.84 -27.88
N PHE A 116 -16.48 15.16 -28.33
CA PHE A 116 -16.25 14.85 -29.74
C PHE A 116 -17.01 13.58 -30.08
N MET A 117 -18.04 13.70 -30.92
CA MET A 117 -18.85 12.55 -31.33
C MET A 117 -18.12 11.74 -32.39
N LEU A 118 -18.05 10.43 -32.17
CA LEU A 118 -17.48 9.46 -33.09
C LEU A 118 -18.61 8.70 -33.80
N SER A 119 -18.36 8.27 -35.04
CA SER A 119 -19.29 7.42 -35.78
C SER A 119 -19.13 5.92 -35.45
N TYR A 120 -18.26 5.57 -34.51
CA TYR A 120 -17.86 4.21 -34.18
C TYR A 120 -17.62 4.02 -32.67
N ASN A 121 -17.52 2.76 -32.23
CA ASN A 121 -17.36 2.40 -30.82
C ASN A 121 -15.88 2.37 -30.42
N ALA A 122 -15.42 3.49 -29.88
CA ALA A 122 -14.07 3.61 -29.35
C ALA A 122 -13.90 2.86 -28.01
N THR A 123 -12.80 2.12 -27.87
CA THR A 123 -12.45 1.41 -26.61
C THR A 123 -11.15 1.88 -25.98
N ASN A 124 -10.23 2.39 -26.79
CA ASN A 124 -8.90 2.79 -26.38
C ASN A 124 -8.42 3.94 -27.27
N MET A 125 -7.43 4.70 -26.80
CA MET A 125 -6.78 5.73 -27.58
C MET A 125 -5.33 5.92 -27.14
N ALA A 126 -4.52 6.49 -28.02
CA ALA A 126 -3.20 7.01 -27.67
C ALA A 126 -3.00 8.38 -28.34
N ALA A 127 -2.07 9.15 -27.78
CA ALA A 127 -1.72 10.49 -28.21
C ALA A 127 -0.32 10.50 -28.84
N GLY A 128 -0.12 11.40 -29.80
CA GLY A 128 1.18 11.66 -30.42
C GLY A 128 1.06 12.68 -31.54
N ASP A 129 2.14 13.36 -31.88
CA ASP A 129 2.20 14.25 -33.05
C ASP A 129 2.50 13.40 -34.31
N PHE A 130 1.45 12.97 -35.02
CA PHE A 130 1.60 12.04 -36.14
C PHE A 130 1.98 12.74 -37.45
N ASN A 131 1.74 14.05 -37.55
CA ASN A 131 1.97 14.85 -38.76
C ASN A 131 3.10 15.90 -38.61
N LYS A 132 3.76 15.95 -37.44
CA LYS A 132 4.85 16.86 -37.09
C LYS A 132 4.46 18.33 -37.11
N ASP A 133 3.23 18.64 -36.70
CA ASP A 133 2.72 20.01 -36.60
C ASP A 133 2.81 20.62 -35.18
N ASN A 134 3.43 19.90 -34.24
CA ASN A 134 3.57 20.18 -32.82
C ASN A 134 2.26 20.25 -32.04
N ARG A 135 1.16 19.70 -32.55
CA ARG A 135 -0.06 19.42 -31.77
C ARG A 135 -0.16 17.95 -31.45
N THR A 136 -0.85 17.67 -30.34
CA THR A 136 -1.20 16.30 -29.98
C THR A 136 -2.33 15.81 -30.87
N ASP A 137 -2.06 14.83 -31.73
CA ASP A 137 -3.06 14.07 -32.45
C ASP A 137 -3.46 12.81 -31.68
N LEU A 138 -4.54 12.14 -32.12
CA LEU A 138 -5.06 10.94 -31.49
C LEU A 138 -5.19 9.77 -32.46
N VAL A 139 -4.87 8.57 -31.96
CA VAL A 139 -5.28 7.31 -32.58
C VAL A 139 -6.34 6.67 -31.70
N VAL A 140 -7.41 6.16 -32.30
CA VAL A 140 -8.55 5.58 -31.58
C VAL A 140 -8.87 4.20 -32.15
N THR A 141 -8.99 3.18 -31.29
CA THR A 141 -9.40 1.83 -31.71
C THR A 141 -10.90 1.75 -31.92
N SER A 142 -11.35 1.25 -33.07
CA SER A 142 -12.75 0.92 -33.34
C SER A 142 -12.97 -0.58 -33.30
N VAL A 143 -13.70 -1.06 -32.29
CA VAL A 143 -13.87 -2.51 -32.08
C VAL A 143 -14.70 -3.15 -33.19
N ASN A 144 -15.81 -2.52 -33.59
CA ASN A 144 -16.72 -3.10 -34.56
C ASN A 144 -16.16 -3.01 -35.99
N ASP A 145 -15.41 -1.95 -36.29
CA ASP A 145 -14.83 -1.73 -37.61
C ASP A 145 -13.47 -2.42 -37.80
N GLN A 146 -12.96 -3.09 -36.75
CA GLN A 146 -11.70 -3.83 -36.77
C GLN A 146 -10.52 -2.96 -37.21
N SER A 147 -10.53 -1.70 -36.79
CA SER A 147 -9.63 -0.67 -37.31
C SER A 147 -9.15 0.28 -36.22
N VAL A 148 -8.19 1.12 -36.60
CA VAL A 148 -7.83 2.33 -35.88
C VAL A 148 -8.14 3.54 -36.74
N SER A 149 -8.61 4.62 -36.14
CA SER A 149 -8.83 5.91 -36.83
C SER A 149 -7.86 6.95 -36.27
N ILE A 150 -7.29 7.75 -37.17
CA ILE A 150 -6.36 8.83 -36.86
C ILE A 150 -7.14 10.14 -36.87
N LEU A 151 -7.14 10.83 -35.74
CA LEU A 151 -7.78 12.11 -35.54
C LEU A 151 -6.68 13.17 -35.38
N LEU A 152 -6.55 14.07 -36.35
CA LEU A 152 -5.62 15.19 -36.24
C LEU A 152 -6.26 16.32 -35.46
N THR A 153 -5.46 17.01 -34.65
CA THR A 153 -5.91 18.19 -33.92
C THR A 153 -5.64 19.44 -34.75
N THR A 154 -6.71 20.15 -35.12
CA THR A 154 -6.60 21.41 -35.85
C THR A 154 -6.15 22.55 -34.93
N LYS A 155 -5.79 23.69 -35.53
CA LYS A 155 -5.45 24.93 -34.80
C LYS A 155 -6.57 25.45 -33.90
N ASP A 156 -7.81 25.08 -34.20
CA ASP A 156 -8.98 25.47 -33.42
C ASP A 156 -9.32 24.42 -32.34
N ASN A 157 -8.41 23.48 -32.05
CA ASN A 157 -8.57 22.36 -31.11
C ASN A 157 -9.75 21.43 -31.46
N ILE A 158 -10.02 21.25 -32.75
CA ILE A 158 -11.03 20.34 -33.27
C ILE A 158 -10.33 19.05 -33.73
N LEU A 159 -10.91 17.90 -33.38
CA LEU A 159 -10.47 16.61 -33.88
C LEU A 159 -11.08 16.31 -35.24
N GLU A 160 -10.24 16.19 -36.27
CA GLU A 160 -10.64 15.81 -37.62
C GLU A 160 -10.14 14.41 -37.96
N ASN A 161 -11.04 13.54 -38.46
CA ASN A 161 -10.63 12.21 -38.90
C ASN A 161 -9.88 12.29 -40.22
N LEU A 162 -8.58 11.98 -40.19
CA LEU A 162 -7.72 11.95 -41.36
C LEU A 162 -7.86 10.64 -42.15
N GLY A 163 -8.05 9.53 -41.44
CA GLY A 163 -8.09 8.21 -42.07
C GLY A 163 -8.28 7.07 -41.09
N THR A 164 -8.81 5.97 -41.62
CA THR A 164 -9.04 4.73 -40.88
C THR A 164 -8.21 3.60 -41.50
N TYR A 165 -7.47 2.89 -40.66
CA TYR A 165 -6.57 1.82 -41.06
C TYR A 165 -7.01 0.49 -40.47
N GLN A 166 -6.99 -0.55 -41.31
CA GLN A 166 -7.35 -1.89 -40.87
C GLN A 166 -6.34 -2.40 -39.84
N SER A 167 -6.88 -2.94 -38.76
CA SER A 167 -6.15 -3.68 -37.73
C SER A 167 -6.59 -5.14 -37.77
N GLY A 168 -6.54 -5.85 -36.65
CA GLY A 168 -7.20 -7.15 -36.50
C GLY A 168 -8.60 -7.05 -35.89
N VAL A 169 -9.17 -8.21 -35.60
CA VAL A 169 -10.49 -8.39 -35.01
C VAL A 169 -10.45 -8.09 -33.51
N LEU A 170 -11.39 -7.24 -33.08
CA LEU A 170 -11.55 -6.80 -31.68
C LEU A 170 -10.27 -6.11 -31.18
N PRO A 171 -9.90 -4.95 -31.75
CA PRO A 171 -8.78 -4.14 -31.28
C PRO A 171 -9.10 -3.57 -29.89
N THR A 172 -8.30 -3.93 -28.88
CA THR A 172 -8.58 -3.57 -27.46
C THR A 172 -7.63 -2.54 -26.88
N PHE A 173 -6.46 -2.35 -27.48
CA PHE A 173 -5.41 -1.48 -26.96
C PHE A 173 -4.54 -0.98 -28.10
N VAL A 174 -4.02 0.24 -28.00
CA VAL A 174 -3.06 0.80 -28.94
C VAL A 174 -1.95 1.53 -28.17
N ILE A 175 -0.72 1.41 -28.64
CA ILE A 175 0.42 2.21 -28.18
C ILE A 175 1.13 2.85 -29.37
N VAL A 176 1.88 3.91 -29.08
CA VAL A 176 2.58 4.75 -30.04
C VAL A 176 4.06 4.77 -29.64
N ASP A 177 4.96 4.49 -30.59
CA ASP A 177 6.41 4.55 -30.41
C ASP A 177 7.11 4.57 -31.78
N ASP A 178 8.43 4.75 -31.83
CA ASP A 178 9.24 4.59 -33.03
C ASP A 178 9.79 3.14 -33.13
N PHE A 179 9.03 2.24 -33.78
CA PHE A 179 9.35 0.81 -33.82
C PHE A 179 10.37 0.44 -34.92
N ASN A 180 10.76 1.40 -35.77
CA ASN A 180 11.69 1.17 -36.88
C ASN A 180 12.90 2.14 -36.87
N SER A 181 13.04 2.95 -35.83
CA SER A 181 14.13 3.92 -35.64
C SER A 181 14.22 4.98 -36.75
N ASP A 182 13.09 5.36 -37.36
CA ASP A 182 13.02 6.37 -38.42
C ASP A 182 12.55 7.76 -37.93
N THR A 183 12.37 7.93 -36.62
CA THR A 183 11.91 9.15 -35.92
C THR A 183 10.48 9.57 -36.27
N LYS A 184 9.66 8.64 -36.74
CA LYS A 184 8.23 8.85 -36.95
C LYS A 184 7.47 7.93 -36.01
N LEU A 185 6.33 8.43 -35.54
CA LEU A 185 5.48 7.66 -34.65
C LEU A 185 4.77 6.56 -35.43
N ASP A 186 4.97 5.33 -34.97
CA ASP A 186 4.34 4.11 -35.44
C ASP A 186 3.30 3.64 -34.43
N LEU A 187 2.45 2.68 -34.82
CA LEU A 187 1.36 2.16 -33.97
C LEU A 187 1.47 0.66 -33.77
N VAL A 188 1.30 0.21 -32.53
CA VAL A 188 1.03 -1.20 -32.22
C VAL A 188 -0.36 -1.36 -31.65
N VAL A 189 -1.18 -2.18 -32.31
CA VAL A 189 -2.59 -2.44 -31.95
C VAL A 189 -2.76 -3.88 -31.48
N VAL A 190 -3.40 -4.09 -30.34
CA VAL A 190 -3.67 -5.41 -29.77
C VAL A 190 -4.98 -5.99 -30.30
N ASN A 191 -4.93 -7.15 -30.97
CA ASN A 191 -6.07 -7.79 -31.60
C ASN A 191 -6.51 -9.03 -30.82
N GLN A 192 -7.45 -8.83 -29.90
CA GLN A 192 -7.79 -9.83 -28.90
C GLN A 192 -8.26 -11.16 -29.51
N LYS A 193 -9.07 -11.12 -30.58
CA LYS A 193 -9.65 -12.35 -31.17
C LYS A 193 -8.69 -13.07 -32.13
N ASN A 194 -7.70 -12.36 -32.69
CA ASN A 194 -6.69 -12.97 -33.57
C ASN A 194 -5.52 -13.61 -32.84
N ASN A 195 -5.35 -13.34 -31.53
CA ASN A 195 -4.15 -13.71 -30.78
C ASN A 195 -2.87 -13.11 -31.40
N SER A 196 -2.98 -11.84 -31.81
CA SER A 196 -1.90 -11.11 -32.48
C SER A 196 -1.89 -9.63 -32.09
N ILE A 197 -0.79 -8.97 -32.44
CA ILE A 197 -0.71 -7.51 -32.55
C ILE A 197 -0.54 -7.12 -34.02
N SER A 198 -0.93 -5.89 -34.35
CA SER A 198 -0.72 -5.26 -35.65
C SER A 198 0.23 -4.08 -35.50
N LEU A 199 1.30 -4.04 -36.29
CA LEU A 199 2.20 -2.88 -36.41
C LEU A 199 1.83 -2.08 -37.66
N LEU A 200 1.56 -0.79 -37.50
CA LEU A 200 1.36 0.14 -38.61
C LEU A 200 2.46 1.19 -38.55
N LEU A 201 3.33 1.21 -39.58
CA LEU A 201 4.43 2.16 -39.65
C LEU A 201 3.93 3.52 -40.14
N GLY A 202 4.31 4.59 -39.45
CA GLY A 202 3.97 5.97 -39.76
C GLY A 202 4.79 6.52 -40.92
N ASN A 203 4.18 7.37 -41.73
CA ASN A 203 4.88 8.12 -42.77
C ASN A 203 5.32 9.52 -42.28
N GLY A 204 4.84 9.96 -41.11
CA GLY A 204 5.20 11.23 -40.45
C GLY A 204 4.38 12.43 -40.93
N ASP A 205 3.32 12.18 -41.70
CA ASP A 205 2.36 13.16 -42.23
C ASP A 205 0.93 12.87 -41.75
N GLY A 206 0.79 12.10 -40.67
CA GLY A 206 -0.48 11.56 -40.17
C GLY A 206 -0.92 10.27 -40.86
N THR A 207 -0.30 9.86 -41.96
CA THR A 207 -0.67 8.62 -42.67
C THR A 207 0.17 7.41 -42.23
N PHE A 208 -0.41 6.22 -42.37
CA PHE A 208 0.19 4.94 -41.98
C PHE A 208 0.24 3.93 -43.13
N ARG A 209 1.23 3.04 -43.09
CA ARG A 209 1.33 1.89 -44.00
C ARG A 209 0.35 0.79 -43.59
N ASN A 210 0.16 -0.17 -44.49
CA ASN A 210 -0.61 -1.39 -44.19
C ASN A 210 0.00 -2.15 -43.00
N GLN A 211 -0.87 -2.73 -42.18
CA GLN A 211 -0.46 -3.47 -41.00
C GLN A 211 0.44 -4.68 -41.31
N SER A 212 1.42 -4.90 -40.45
CA SER A 212 2.13 -6.17 -40.30
C SER A 212 1.65 -6.87 -39.03
N SER A 213 1.37 -8.18 -39.09
CA SER A 213 0.77 -8.92 -37.97
C SER A 213 1.79 -9.84 -37.30
N PHE A 214 1.87 -9.78 -35.97
CA PHE A 214 2.78 -10.60 -35.17
C PHE A 214 1.99 -11.42 -34.14
N ARG A 215 2.32 -12.70 -34.02
CA ARG A 215 1.62 -13.61 -33.11
C ARG A 215 2.00 -13.32 -31.65
N THR A 216 1.03 -13.48 -30.76
CA THR A 216 1.23 -13.38 -29.31
C THR A 216 0.76 -14.67 -28.63
N GLY A 217 0.47 -14.60 -27.33
CA GLY A 217 -0.35 -15.59 -26.64
C GLY A 217 -1.84 -15.41 -26.93
N THR A 218 -2.67 -16.16 -26.22
CA THR A 218 -4.11 -16.17 -26.49
C THR A 218 -4.84 -15.03 -25.80
N ARG A 219 -5.78 -14.41 -26.52
CA ARG A 219 -6.63 -13.31 -26.05
C ARG A 219 -5.80 -12.16 -25.44
N PRO A 220 -4.89 -11.53 -26.20
CA PRO A 220 -4.09 -10.41 -25.73
C PRO A 220 -4.98 -9.21 -25.40
N VAL A 221 -4.58 -8.42 -24.39
CA VAL A 221 -5.41 -7.32 -23.87
C VAL A 221 -4.68 -6.02 -23.59
N SER A 222 -3.36 -6.05 -23.42
CA SER A 222 -2.53 -4.88 -23.11
C SER A 222 -1.14 -5.11 -23.67
N VAL A 223 -0.47 -4.03 -24.06
CA VAL A 223 0.91 -4.04 -24.55
C VAL A 223 1.65 -2.84 -23.96
N VAL A 224 2.95 -2.99 -23.77
CA VAL A 224 3.88 -1.91 -23.42
C VAL A 224 5.14 -2.03 -24.28
N SER A 225 5.70 -0.89 -24.68
CA SER A 225 6.99 -0.80 -25.34
C SER A 225 8.11 -0.44 -24.36
N GLY A 226 9.35 -0.81 -24.69
CA GLY A 226 10.54 -0.46 -23.93
C GLY A 226 11.78 -1.15 -24.48
N ASP A 227 12.95 -0.82 -23.94
CA ASP A 227 14.20 -1.53 -24.23
C ASP A 227 14.41 -2.58 -23.12
N PHE A 228 14.26 -3.87 -23.43
CA PHE A 228 14.33 -4.96 -22.47
C PHE A 228 15.65 -5.73 -22.54
N ASP A 229 16.42 -5.57 -23.63
CA ASP A 229 17.73 -6.20 -23.84
C ASP A 229 18.91 -5.23 -23.93
N ASN A 230 18.67 -3.95 -23.63
CA ASN A 230 19.63 -2.85 -23.63
C ASN A 230 20.29 -2.60 -24.99
N ASP A 231 19.63 -2.95 -26.09
CA ASP A 231 20.14 -2.73 -27.45
C ASP A 231 19.69 -1.41 -28.08
N LYS A 232 18.90 -0.61 -27.33
CA LYS A 232 18.31 0.68 -27.71
C LYS A 232 17.27 0.61 -28.82
N LYS A 233 16.73 -0.56 -29.10
CA LYS A 233 15.60 -0.74 -30.01
C LYS A 233 14.36 -1.03 -29.19
N VAL A 234 13.21 -0.76 -29.80
CA VAL A 234 11.94 -0.91 -29.12
C VAL A 234 11.52 -2.38 -29.13
N ASP A 235 11.39 -2.96 -27.94
CA ASP A 235 10.80 -4.26 -27.67
C ASP A 235 9.33 -4.12 -27.22
N LEU A 236 8.62 -5.24 -27.18
CA LEU A 236 7.22 -5.30 -26.79
C LEU A 236 6.94 -6.39 -25.75
N ALA A 237 6.17 -6.05 -24.73
CA ALA A 237 5.61 -7.00 -23.78
C ALA A 237 4.08 -6.96 -23.83
N VAL A 238 3.45 -8.09 -24.16
CA VAL A 238 1.99 -8.21 -24.38
C VAL A 238 1.36 -9.11 -23.32
N ALA A 239 0.39 -8.61 -22.57
CA ALA A 239 -0.40 -9.37 -21.61
C ALA A 239 -1.48 -10.20 -22.30
N ASN A 240 -1.45 -11.51 -22.08
CA ASN A 240 -2.32 -12.50 -22.71
C ASN A 240 -3.32 -13.08 -21.69
N LEU A 241 -4.56 -12.61 -21.75
CA LEU A 241 -5.62 -12.97 -20.81
C LEU A 241 -5.97 -14.47 -20.89
N GLY A 242 -5.98 -15.03 -22.10
CA GLY A 242 -6.44 -16.38 -22.38
C GLY A 242 -5.55 -17.49 -21.82
N ASN A 243 -4.23 -17.33 -21.92
CA ASN A 243 -3.25 -18.33 -21.48
C ASN A 243 -2.43 -17.90 -20.25
N ARG A 244 -2.79 -16.79 -19.58
CA ARG A 244 -2.17 -16.33 -18.33
C ARG A 244 -0.65 -16.14 -18.49
N SER A 245 -0.28 -15.37 -19.50
CA SER A 245 1.12 -15.13 -19.84
C SER A 245 1.39 -13.70 -20.31
N ILE A 246 2.67 -13.32 -20.34
CA ILE A 246 3.20 -12.24 -21.15
C ILE A 246 3.91 -12.83 -22.35
N SER A 247 3.71 -12.25 -23.53
CA SER A 247 4.57 -12.46 -24.71
C SER A 247 5.58 -11.33 -24.79
N VAL A 248 6.87 -11.64 -24.76
CA VAL A 248 7.95 -10.68 -25.00
C VAL A 248 8.46 -10.87 -26.43
N LEU A 249 8.46 -9.80 -27.20
CA LEU A 249 8.92 -9.74 -28.59
C LEU A 249 10.06 -8.72 -28.68
N LEU A 250 11.28 -9.20 -28.92
CA LEU A 250 12.44 -8.31 -29.03
C LEU A 250 12.52 -7.71 -30.44
N GLY A 251 12.74 -6.40 -30.54
CA GLY A 251 12.75 -5.64 -31.77
C GLY A 251 14.06 -5.75 -32.53
N TYR A 252 13.98 -5.79 -33.86
CA TYR A 252 15.17 -5.62 -34.71
C TYR A 252 15.43 -4.15 -35.07
N GLY A 253 14.56 -3.22 -34.62
CA GLY A 253 14.65 -1.78 -34.91
C GLY A 253 14.37 -1.43 -36.36
N ASN A 254 13.67 -2.30 -37.09
CA ASN A 254 13.26 -2.09 -38.48
C ASN A 254 11.77 -2.37 -38.70
N GLY A 255 10.96 -2.33 -37.63
CA GLY A 255 9.56 -2.73 -37.65
C GLY A 255 9.33 -4.24 -37.71
N THR A 256 10.33 -5.06 -37.39
CA THR A 256 10.17 -6.51 -37.22
C THR A 256 10.65 -6.98 -35.86
N PHE A 257 10.13 -8.13 -35.40
CA PHE A 257 10.39 -8.67 -34.07
C PHE A 257 10.86 -10.13 -34.14
N GLN A 258 11.62 -10.54 -33.12
CA GLN A 258 11.93 -11.93 -32.85
C GLN A 258 10.66 -12.73 -32.50
N SER A 259 10.75 -14.05 -32.58
CA SER A 259 9.70 -14.95 -32.10
C SER A 259 9.41 -14.71 -30.61
N GLN A 260 8.12 -14.71 -30.25
CA GLN A 260 7.71 -14.37 -28.89
C GLN A 260 8.23 -15.38 -27.85
N ARG A 261 8.75 -14.86 -26.74
CA ARG A 261 9.03 -15.64 -25.52
C ARG A 261 7.87 -15.49 -24.54
N PHE A 262 7.54 -16.57 -23.83
CA PHE A 262 6.42 -16.59 -22.90
C PHE A 262 6.87 -16.58 -21.44
N TYR A 263 6.25 -15.72 -20.65
CA TYR A 263 6.41 -15.70 -19.19
C TYR A 263 5.06 -15.87 -18.51
N LYS A 264 5.00 -16.65 -17.42
CA LYS A 264 3.75 -16.93 -16.71
C LYS A 264 3.30 -15.72 -15.89
N THR A 265 1.99 -15.51 -15.80
CA THR A 265 1.36 -14.48 -14.94
C THR A 265 0.36 -15.11 -13.96
N GLY A 266 -0.36 -14.26 -13.20
CA GLY A 266 -1.57 -14.67 -12.49
C GLY A 266 -2.76 -14.86 -13.43
N LYS A 267 -3.95 -15.13 -12.86
CA LYS A 267 -5.17 -15.38 -13.65
C LYS A 267 -5.75 -14.08 -14.22
N SER A 268 -6.17 -14.13 -15.48
CA SER A 268 -6.75 -13.02 -16.23
C SER A 268 -5.90 -11.74 -16.11
N PRO A 269 -4.66 -11.74 -16.61
CA PRO A 269 -3.87 -10.51 -16.69
C PRO A 269 -4.64 -9.48 -17.51
N SER A 270 -4.71 -8.24 -17.02
CA SER A 270 -5.51 -7.16 -17.60
C SER A 270 -4.68 -5.98 -18.08
N SER A 271 -3.50 -5.78 -17.52
CA SER A 271 -2.59 -4.68 -17.88
C SER A 271 -1.14 -5.08 -17.58
N VAL A 272 -0.21 -4.57 -18.38
CA VAL A 272 1.24 -4.66 -18.16
C VAL A 272 1.85 -3.26 -18.25
N ILE A 273 2.82 -2.98 -17.38
CA ILE A 273 3.68 -1.80 -17.46
C ILE A 273 5.14 -2.23 -17.36
N ALA A 274 6.04 -1.39 -17.90
CA ALA A 274 7.48 -1.60 -17.91
C ALA A 274 8.17 -0.43 -17.19
N LEU A 275 9.06 -0.73 -16.25
CA LEU A 275 9.85 0.25 -15.50
C LEU A 275 10.96 -0.45 -14.72
N ASP A 276 12.03 0.27 -14.40
CA ASP A 276 13.03 -0.18 -13.43
C ASP A 276 12.45 -0.11 -12.00
N LEU A 277 12.15 -1.26 -11.40
CA LEU A 277 11.49 -1.35 -10.09
C LEU A 277 12.49 -1.45 -8.92
N ASN A 278 13.70 -1.92 -9.18
CA ASN A 278 14.71 -2.22 -8.17
C ASN A 278 15.93 -1.27 -8.23
N SER A 279 15.89 -0.27 -9.12
CA SER A 279 16.94 0.73 -9.38
C SER A 279 18.26 0.15 -9.92
N ASP A 280 18.21 -0.94 -10.67
CA ASP A 280 19.37 -1.55 -11.33
C ASP A 280 19.59 -1.07 -12.78
N LYS A 281 18.72 -0.17 -13.28
CA LYS A 281 18.67 0.36 -14.65
C LYS A 281 18.27 -0.66 -15.71
N ILE A 282 17.75 -1.81 -15.31
CA ILE A 282 17.17 -2.80 -16.20
C ILE A 282 15.66 -2.67 -16.14
N THR A 283 15.01 -2.78 -17.30
CA THR A 283 13.56 -2.72 -17.36
C THR A 283 12.93 -3.99 -16.77
N ASP A 284 12.06 -3.81 -15.77
CA ASP A 284 11.21 -4.87 -15.21
C ASP A 284 9.78 -4.78 -15.76
N LEU A 285 9.01 -5.86 -15.58
CA LEU A 285 7.58 -5.90 -15.94
C LEU A 285 6.70 -6.08 -14.72
N ILE A 286 5.61 -5.31 -14.66
CA ILE A 286 4.55 -5.44 -13.66
C ILE A 286 3.23 -5.71 -14.36
N VAL A 287 2.54 -6.78 -13.95
CA VAL A 287 1.30 -7.25 -14.59
C VAL A 287 0.17 -7.29 -13.57
N ALA A 288 -0.92 -6.57 -13.83
CA ALA A 288 -2.13 -6.64 -13.02
C ALA A 288 -2.95 -7.89 -13.39
N ASN A 289 -3.29 -8.72 -12.42
CA ASN A 289 -4.05 -9.96 -12.60
C ASN A 289 -5.45 -9.85 -11.98
N GLN A 290 -6.42 -9.40 -12.77
CA GLN A 290 -7.80 -9.17 -12.32
C GLN A 290 -8.46 -10.44 -11.75
N GLY A 291 -8.24 -11.59 -12.39
CA GLY A 291 -8.93 -12.85 -12.09
C GLY A 291 -8.45 -13.54 -10.81
N GLU A 292 -7.29 -13.15 -10.28
CA GLU A 292 -6.75 -13.64 -8.99
C GLU A 292 -6.57 -12.52 -7.97
N SER A 293 -6.83 -11.26 -8.35
CA SER A 293 -6.58 -10.07 -7.53
C SER A 293 -5.13 -10.00 -7.03
N THR A 294 -4.19 -10.27 -7.92
CA THR A 294 -2.75 -10.19 -7.65
C THR A 294 -2.06 -9.29 -8.67
N ILE A 295 -0.82 -8.94 -8.40
CA ILE A 295 0.13 -8.36 -9.36
C ILE A 295 1.27 -9.36 -9.53
N SER A 296 1.72 -9.59 -10.76
CA SER A 296 2.95 -10.35 -11.05
C SER A 296 4.08 -9.36 -11.35
N VAL A 297 5.21 -9.50 -10.68
CA VAL A 297 6.45 -8.75 -10.96
C VAL A 297 7.44 -9.72 -11.59
N LEU A 298 8.01 -9.33 -12.74
CA LEU A 298 9.01 -10.08 -13.47
C LEU A 298 10.26 -9.20 -13.58
N ILE A 299 11.32 -9.58 -12.87
CA ILE A 299 12.58 -8.81 -12.85
C ILE A 299 13.40 -9.12 -14.10
N GLY A 300 13.84 -8.09 -14.82
CA GLY A 300 14.62 -8.23 -16.05
C GLY A 300 16.06 -8.68 -15.78
N TYR A 301 16.64 -9.41 -16.74
CA TYR A 301 18.08 -9.70 -16.76
C TYR A 301 18.88 -8.72 -17.63
N GLY A 302 18.18 -7.88 -18.42
CA GLY A 302 18.79 -6.91 -19.33
C GLY A 302 19.29 -7.52 -20.64
N ASP A 303 18.90 -8.76 -20.94
CA ASP A 303 19.16 -9.48 -22.19
C ASP A 303 17.84 -9.88 -22.90
N GLY A 304 16.73 -9.21 -22.55
CA GLY A 304 15.39 -9.51 -23.05
C GLY A 304 14.75 -10.72 -22.36
N SER A 305 15.42 -11.31 -21.36
CA SER A 305 14.84 -12.34 -20.50
C SER A 305 14.44 -11.80 -19.12
N PHE A 306 13.49 -12.51 -18.49
CA PHE A 306 12.93 -12.13 -17.19
C PHE A 306 12.92 -13.32 -16.23
N HIS A 307 13.05 -13.03 -14.93
CA HIS A 307 12.84 -13.99 -13.87
C HIS A 307 11.41 -14.55 -13.88
N ASP A 308 11.24 -15.71 -13.23
CA ASP A 308 9.91 -16.20 -12.91
C ASP A 308 9.13 -15.17 -12.07
N GLN A 309 7.84 -15.06 -12.36
CA GLN A 309 6.97 -14.10 -11.68
C GLN A 309 7.02 -14.24 -10.15
N LYS A 310 7.19 -13.10 -9.48
CA LYS A 310 6.82 -12.96 -8.08
C LYS A 310 5.43 -12.36 -7.98
N LYS A 311 4.51 -13.08 -7.35
CA LYS A 311 3.13 -12.61 -7.17
C LYS A 311 2.97 -11.82 -5.88
N PHE A 312 2.14 -10.79 -5.91
CA PHE A 312 1.75 -9.97 -4.77
C PHE A 312 0.23 -9.84 -4.74
N ASN A 313 -0.38 -10.08 -3.60
CA ASN A 313 -1.84 -9.96 -3.48
C ASN A 313 -2.27 -8.48 -3.36
N THR A 314 -3.39 -8.15 -3.98
CA THR A 314 -3.99 -6.81 -3.92
C THR A 314 -5.28 -6.77 -3.10
N LYS A 315 -5.84 -7.92 -2.69
CA LYS A 315 -6.96 -7.94 -1.74
C LYS A 315 -6.45 -7.62 -0.34
N LEU A 316 -6.77 -6.43 0.14
CA LEU A 316 -6.77 -6.15 1.58
C LEU A 316 -8.01 -6.79 2.19
N GLY A 317 -7.86 -8.04 2.63
CA GLY A 317 -8.90 -8.78 3.34
C GLY A 317 -8.35 -10.10 3.83
N ASN A 318 -7.87 -10.13 5.08
CA ASN A 318 -7.45 -11.33 5.83
C ASN A 318 -6.71 -12.39 5.01
N ASP A 319 -5.94 -11.97 4.01
CA ASP A 319 -5.41 -12.91 3.05
C ASP A 319 -4.18 -13.53 3.68
N LYS A 320 -4.37 -14.74 4.20
CA LYS A 320 -3.32 -15.53 4.83
C LYS A 320 -2.12 -15.62 3.90
N GLN A 321 -2.32 -15.60 2.58
CA GLN A 321 -1.26 -15.60 1.58
C GLN A 321 -0.57 -14.23 1.41
N PHE A 322 -1.27 -13.09 1.51
CA PHE A 322 -0.59 -11.77 1.52
C PHE A 322 0.16 -11.54 2.82
N VAL A 323 -0.47 -11.93 3.94
CA VAL A 323 0.19 -11.95 5.24
C VAL A 323 1.32 -12.96 5.21
N GLU A 324 1.23 -14.11 4.53
CA GLU A 324 2.32 -15.08 4.36
C GLU A 324 3.36 -14.61 3.36
N ASP A 325 3.06 -13.79 2.34
CA ASP A 325 4.04 -13.29 1.35
C ASP A 325 4.73 -12.01 1.84
N TYR A 326 3.99 -11.13 2.53
CA TYR A 326 4.53 -10.04 3.33
C TYR A 326 5.22 -10.59 4.57
N ALA A 327 4.73 -11.66 5.19
CA ALA A 327 5.44 -12.42 6.21
C ALA A 327 6.51 -13.32 5.62
N GLN A 328 6.61 -13.64 4.33
CA GLN A 328 7.73 -14.38 3.71
C GLN A 328 8.80 -13.42 3.22
N SER A 329 8.42 -12.17 2.92
CA SER A 329 9.32 -11.05 2.67
C SER A 329 9.83 -10.48 3.98
N LEU A 330 8.94 -10.32 4.99
CA LEU A 330 9.31 -10.12 6.38
C LEU A 330 10.02 -11.35 6.91
N LEU A 331 9.64 -12.62 6.71
CA LEU A 331 10.39 -13.88 6.98
C LEU A 331 11.56 -14.08 6.02
N LYS A 332 11.87 -13.14 5.11
CA LYS A 332 13.20 -13.08 4.48
C LYS A 332 14.08 -12.08 5.21
N LEU A 333 13.49 -10.99 5.70
CA LEU A 333 14.04 -10.12 6.75
C LEU A 333 14.08 -10.82 8.14
N PHE A 334 13.26 -11.85 8.35
CA PHE A 334 12.94 -12.59 9.60
C PHE A 334 13.41 -14.06 9.51
N SER A 335 13.69 -14.63 8.33
CA SER A 335 14.71 -15.71 8.19
C SER A 335 16.12 -15.15 8.39
N GLN A 336 16.20 -13.83 8.60
CA GLN A 336 17.31 -13.11 9.20
C GLN A 336 16.93 -12.45 10.56
N SER A 337 15.74 -12.69 11.12
CA SER A 337 15.27 -12.19 12.44
C SER A 337 14.09 -13.00 13.03
N ASP A 338 14.22 -13.64 14.18
CA ASP A 338 13.36 -14.81 14.54
C ASP A 338 12.01 -14.54 15.29
N TYR A 339 10.86 -14.09 14.70
CA TYR A 339 9.57 -13.97 15.49
C TYR A 339 8.18 -13.81 14.78
N VAL A 340 7.05 -14.41 15.29
CA VAL A 340 5.60 -14.21 14.86
C VAL A 340 4.51 -14.47 15.98
N TYR A 341 3.31 -13.81 15.93
CA TYR A 341 1.94 -14.26 16.38
C TYR A 341 0.69 -13.46 15.80
N GLY A 342 -0.59 -13.68 16.20
CA GLY A 342 -1.79 -12.92 15.74
C GLY A 342 -3.16 -13.17 16.45
N LYS A 343 -4.15 -12.25 16.20
CA LYS A 343 -5.67 -12.15 16.27
C LYS A 343 -6.59 -13.05 17.16
N SER A 344 -7.85 -12.70 17.56
CA SER A 344 -8.66 -11.48 17.94
C SER A 344 -10.14 -11.91 18.27
N PHE A 345 -10.88 -11.20 19.15
CA PHE A 345 -12.35 -11.33 19.41
C PHE A 345 -13.12 -9.98 19.23
N ASP A 346 -14.47 -10.05 19.15
CA ASP A 346 -15.47 -9.06 18.65
C ASP A 346 -15.71 -7.72 19.42
N ASN A 347 -16.35 -6.78 18.70
CA ASN A 347 -16.41 -5.31 18.82
C ASN A 347 -17.14 -4.65 20.03
N PHE A 348 -16.51 -3.57 20.51
CA PHE A 348 -17.06 -2.48 21.35
C PHE A 348 -17.35 -1.25 20.47
N SER A 349 -18.44 -0.50 20.71
CA SER A 349 -18.87 0.67 19.90
C SER A 349 -18.72 1.97 20.68
N CYS A 350 -18.01 2.97 20.13
CA CYS A 350 -17.94 4.34 20.64
C CYS A 350 -18.15 5.35 19.49
N PRO A 351 -18.94 6.43 19.67
CA PRO A 351 -19.21 7.40 18.62
C PRO A 351 -17.99 8.33 18.47
N MET A 352 -17.28 8.25 17.34
CA MET A 352 -16.09 9.08 17.08
C MET A 352 -16.32 10.03 15.91
N GLU A 353 -16.07 11.32 16.15
CA GLU A 353 -15.84 12.29 15.08
C GLU A 353 -14.44 12.05 14.48
N ASN A 354 -14.40 11.60 13.23
CA ASN A 354 -13.25 10.91 12.62
C ASN A 354 -12.16 11.81 12.00
N ASN A 355 -12.10 13.11 12.31
CA ASN A 355 -11.10 14.01 11.71
C ASN A 355 -10.00 14.35 12.73
N PRO A 356 -8.70 14.40 12.37
CA PRO A 356 -7.62 14.91 13.24
C PRO A 356 -7.64 16.44 13.33
N ILE A 357 -7.22 17.06 14.45
CA ILE A 357 -7.26 18.53 14.62
C ILE A 357 -6.19 19.18 13.74
N ASN A 358 -6.57 20.20 12.95
CA ASN A 358 -5.66 20.99 12.11
C ASN A 358 -4.72 21.93 12.89
N VAL A 359 -4.76 21.84 14.21
CA VAL A 359 -3.90 22.54 15.16
C VAL A 359 -3.29 21.45 16.02
N ILE A 360 -1.97 21.47 16.22
CA ILE A 360 -1.30 20.54 17.13
C ILE A 360 -1.93 20.76 18.51
N PRO A 361 -2.68 19.79 19.07
CA PRO A 361 -3.40 19.98 20.32
C PRO A 361 -2.41 20.31 21.42
N THR A 362 -2.59 21.42 22.11
CA THR A 362 -1.64 21.88 23.14
C THR A 362 -1.92 21.29 24.52
N SER A 363 -2.77 20.26 24.58
CA SER A 363 -3.22 19.58 25.78
C SER A 363 -3.78 18.19 25.43
N VAL A 364 -3.56 17.22 26.31
CA VAL A 364 -4.09 15.84 26.18
C VAL A 364 -5.62 15.79 26.12
N HIS A 365 -6.31 16.79 26.69
CA HIS A 365 -7.77 16.90 26.66
C HIS A 365 -8.33 17.33 25.31
N GLU A 366 -7.48 17.79 24.39
CA GLU A 366 -7.83 18.19 23.03
C GLU A 366 -7.43 17.11 22.00
N LEU A 367 -6.75 16.03 22.41
CA LEU A 367 -6.36 14.95 21.51
C LEU A 367 -7.56 14.12 21.04
N ARG A 368 -7.73 13.99 19.73
CA ARG A 368 -8.64 13.00 19.14
C ARG A 368 -7.89 11.70 18.88
N PRO A 369 -8.56 10.53 18.87
CA PRO A 369 -7.88 9.25 18.63
C PRO A 369 -7.17 9.14 17.28
N SER A 370 -7.57 9.96 16.30
CA SER A 370 -6.90 10.17 15.01
C SER A 370 -5.58 10.96 15.07
N ASP A 371 -5.31 11.69 16.17
CA ASP A 371 -4.08 12.48 16.38
C ASP A 371 -2.92 11.64 16.96
N ILE A 372 -3.21 10.42 17.44
CA ILE A 372 -2.26 9.53 18.12
C ILE A 372 -1.54 8.62 17.11
N LYS A 373 -0.21 8.78 16.95
CA LYS A 373 0.59 8.01 15.97
C LYS A 373 1.15 6.68 16.48
N CYS A 374 1.33 6.56 17.79
CA CYS A 374 1.83 5.37 18.45
C CYS A 374 1.07 5.21 19.76
N ILE A 375 0.51 4.03 20.01
CA ILE A 375 -0.11 3.65 21.29
C ILE A 375 0.80 2.60 21.92
N ALA A 376 1.41 2.94 23.05
CA ALA A 376 2.23 2.02 23.83
C ALA A 376 1.67 1.89 25.25
N ALA A 377 1.58 0.68 25.80
CA ALA A 377 1.20 0.45 27.19
C ALA A 377 2.44 0.15 28.04
N LEU A 378 2.57 0.67 29.26
CA LEU A 378 3.70 0.39 30.17
C LEU A 378 3.23 -0.38 31.39
N CYS A 379 3.86 -1.52 31.73
CA CYS A 379 3.38 -2.33 32.86
C CYS A 379 4.43 -3.28 33.46
N ASP A 380 4.04 -4.02 34.50
CA ASP A 380 4.79 -5.11 35.11
C ASP A 380 4.86 -6.37 34.22
N SER A 381 5.54 -7.42 34.69
CA SER A 381 5.66 -8.69 33.95
C SER A 381 4.43 -9.58 33.99
N LEU A 382 3.48 -9.31 34.89
CA LEU A 382 2.24 -10.07 35.04
C LEU A 382 1.22 -9.75 33.94
N THR A 383 1.36 -8.58 33.32
CA THR A 383 0.46 -8.00 32.31
C THR A 383 1.09 -7.94 30.92
N VAL A 384 2.29 -8.52 30.74
CA VAL A 384 2.80 -8.87 29.42
C VAL A 384 1.76 -9.78 28.78
N GLY A 385 1.40 -9.57 27.51
CA GLY A 385 0.30 -10.22 26.77
C GLY A 385 0.36 -11.75 26.61
N LEU A 386 0.66 -12.47 27.68
CA LEU A 386 0.14 -13.80 27.94
C LEU A 386 -1.39 -13.71 27.85
N GLU A 387 -2.01 -14.72 27.25
CA GLU A 387 -3.47 -14.91 27.27
C GLU A 387 -4.33 -14.01 26.34
N ALA A 388 -3.77 -13.04 25.62
CA ALA A 388 -4.54 -12.13 24.75
C ALA A 388 -5.45 -12.82 23.70
N HIS A 389 -5.21 -14.10 23.38
CA HIS A 389 -6.09 -14.95 22.55
C HIS A 389 -6.33 -16.36 23.13
N ALA A 390 -6.22 -16.55 24.44
CA ALA A 390 -6.43 -17.88 25.04
C ALA A 390 -7.94 -18.22 25.08
N THR A 391 -8.34 -19.24 24.30
CA THR A 391 -9.72 -19.79 24.31
C THR A 391 -9.81 -21.16 24.99
N THR A 392 -8.67 -21.72 25.40
CA THR A 392 -8.55 -23.04 26.04
C THR A 392 -7.50 -22.99 27.14
N SER A 393 -7.56 -23.93 28.09
CA SER A 393 -6.61 -24.04 29.21
C SER A 393 -5.16 -24.32 28.79
N ILE A 394 -4.94 -24.84 27.57
CA ILE A 394 -3.61 -24.98 26.95
C ILE A 394 -3.14 -23.65 26.33
N GLY A 395 -4.06 -22.84 25.82
CA GLY A 395 -3.78 -21.51 25.25
C GLY A 395 -3.22 -20.50 26.26
N LEU A 396 -3.44 -20.72 27.56
CA LEU A 396 -2.86 -19.90 28.65
C LEU A 396 -1.32 -19.95 28.69
N PHE A 397 -0.69 -20.98 28.13
CA PHE A 397 0.76 -21.12 28.08
C PHE A 397 1.40 -20.57 26.78
N MET A 398 0.59 -20.07 25.84
CA MET A 398 1.04 -19.59 24.53
C MET A 398 1.22 -18.06 24.54
N LYS A 399 2.46 -17.60 24.33
CA LYS A 399 2.80 -16.16 24.27
C LYS A 399 2.37 -15.55 22.93
N ASN A 400 1.33 -14.71 22.92
CA ASN A 400 0.88 -13.98 21.72
C ASN A 400 1.70 -12.69 21.52
N ARG A 401 2.95 -12.83 21.04
CA ARG A 401 3.90 -11.70 20.83
C ARG A 401 3.44 -10.60 19.84
N ASN A 402 2.31 -10.75 19.15
CA ASN A 402 1.80 -9.81 18.16
C ASN A 402 0.40 -9.23 18.49
N ALA A 403 -0.13 -9.49 19.70
CA ALA A 403 -1.49 -9.06 20.09
C ALA A 403 -1.52 -7.83 21.02
N SER A 404 -0.43 -7.50 21.71
CA SER A 404 -0.28 -6.26 22.48
C SER A 404 1.21 -5.91 22.69
N TRP A 405 1.54 -4.61 22.74
CA TRP A 405 2.84 -4.11 23.21
C TRP A 405 2.70 -3.60 24.65
N SER A 406 3.30 -4.31 25.60
CA SER A 406 3.49 -3.88 26.98
C SER A 406 4.98 -3.57 27.23
N ILE A 407 5.29 -2.41 27.80
CA ILE A 407 6.63 -1.97 28.19
C ILE A 407 6.96 -2.64 29.54
N SER A 408 7.21 -3.94 29.52
CA SER A 408 7.65 -4.72 30.70
C SER A 408 9.16 -4.96 30.70
N GLY A 409 9.82 -4.97 31.86
CA GLY A 409 11.29 -5.00 31.98
C GLY A 409 11.94 -6.37 32.16
N ASP A 410 11.17 -7.45 32.14
CA ASP A 410 11.67 -8.74 32.60
C ASP A 410 12.46 -9.50 31.54
N TYR A 411 13.56 -10.14 31.99
CA TYR A 411 14.49 -10.92 31.17
C TYR A 411 15.12 -10.15 30.00
N THR A 412 15.78 -10.86 29.07
CA THR A 412 16.35 -10.31 27.83
C THR A 412 15.30 -10.12 26.74
N PHE A 413 15.55 -9.26 25.76
CA PHE A 413 14.70 -9.10 24.57
C PHE A 413 14.37 -10.44 23.90
N ASN A 414 15.34 -11.38 23.86
CA ASN A 414 15.15 -12.72 23.31
C ASN A 414 14.13 -13.58 24.11
N ARG A 415 13.89 -13.26 25.39
CA ARG A 415 13.02 -14.01 26.29
C ARG A 415 11.65 -13.33 26.50
N ILE A 416 11.61 -12.00 26.52
CA ILE A 416 10.39 -11.17 26.51
C ILE A 416 10.62 -9.98 25.57
N LEU A 417 9.82 -9.92 24.49
CA LEU A 417 9.80 -8.82 23.54
C LEU A 417 9.01 -7.65 24.14
N SER A 418 9.72 -6.63 24.60
CA SER A 418 9.15 -5.38 25.13
C SER A 418 10.00 -4.19 24.69
N LEU A 419 9.39 -3.00 24.60
CA LEU A 419 10.13 -1.77 24.28
C LEU A 419 11.28 -1.53 25.27
N ARG A 420 11.05 -1.82 26.55
CA ARG A 420 12.04 -1.72 27.64
C ARG A 420 13.29 -2.59 27.36
N ASN A 421 13.07 -3.82 26.89
CA ASN A 421 14.14 -4.75 26.54
C ASN A 421 14.82 -4.42 25.20
N ILE A 422 14.09 -3.80 24.26
CA ILE A 422 14.65 -3.25 23.00
C ILE A 422 15.61 -2.11 23.33
N ILE A 423 15.16 -1.10 24.08
CA ILE A 423 15.99 0.05 24.48
C ILE A 423 17.25 -0.45 25.22
N ARG A 424 17.12 -1.39 26.15
CA ARG A 424 18.26 -1.97 26.87
C ARG A 424 19.29 -2.68 25.97
N GLN A 425 18.88 -3.25 24.84
CA GLN A 425 19.78 -3.93 23.91
C GLN A 425 20.60 -2.94 23.08
N TYR A 426 19.97 -1.84 22.65
CA TYR A 426 20.56 -0.89 21.70
C TYR A 426 21.18 0.35 22.37
N ASP A 427 20.83 0.65 23.61
CA ASP A 427 21.42 1.74 24.40
C ASP A 427 22.33 1.19 25.52
N LYS A 428 23.63 1.48 25.44
CA LYS A 428 24.63 1.03 26.42
C LYS A 428 24.53 1.76 27.78
N ALA A 429 24.02 2.99 27.83
CA ALA A 429 23.88 3.78 29.05
C ALA A 429 22.73 3.29 29.94
N LEU A 430 21.65 2.81 29.31
CA LEU A 430 20.48 2.24 30.00
C LEU A 430 20.64 0.74 30.33
N LYS A 431 21.66 0.08 29.79
CA LYS A 431 21.86 -1.39 29.87
C LYS A 431 21.86 -1.99 31.29
N VAL A 432 22.24 -1.22 32.32
CA VAL A 432 22.44 -1.71 33.71
C VAL A 432 21.18 -1.54 34.59
N LYS A 433 20.21 -0.72 34.19
CA LYS A 433 19.17 -0.21 35.10
C LYS A 433 17.77 -0.82 34.93
N LEU A 434 17.60 -1.73 33.97
CA LEU A 434 16.30 -2.19 33.48
C LEU A 434 16.05 -3.70 33.72
N PHE A 435 16.15 -4.14 34.97
CA PHE A 435 15.66 -5.47 35.42
C PHE A 435 14.59 -5.24 36.48
N MET A 436 13.43 -5.87 36.37
CA MET A 436 12.38 -5.70 37.37
C MET A 436 11.60 -6.99 37.64
N PHE A 437 12.28 -7.99 38.22
CA PHE A 437 11.55 -9.11 38.81
C PHE A 437 10.93 -8.69 40.13
N LEU A 438 9.81 -7.97 40.07
CA LEU A 438 9.07 -7.50 41.25
C LEU A 438 8.89 -8.63 42.28
N CYS A 439 8.68 -9.86 41.81
CA CYS A 439 8.37 -11.02 42.64
C CYS A 439 9.55 -11.97 42.93
N GLN A 440 10.76 -11.70 42.41
CA GLN A 440 11.96 -12.45 42.83
C GLN A 440 12.71 -11.76 43.96
N ASP A 441 12.69 -10.42 43.99
CA ASP A 441 13.39 -9.63 45.01
C ASP A 441 12.59 -8.36 45.33
N LEU A 442 11.60 -8.51 46.22
CA LEU A 442 10.78 -7.40 46.67
C LEU A 442 11.64 -6.29 47.27
N ASP A 443 12.67 -6.61 48.07
CA ASP A 443 13.49 -5.60 48.75
C ASP A 443 14.28 -4.72 47.77
N LYS A 444 14.80 -5.30 46.69
CA LYS A 444 15.43 -4.54 45.61
C LYS A 444 14.43 -3.66 44.84
N HIS A 445 13.19 -4.10 44.73
CA HIS A 445 12.13 -3.45 43.95
C HIS A 445 11.10 -2.70 44.80
N SER A 446 11.47 -2.21 45.99
CA SER A 446 10.58 -1.38 46.84
C SER A 446 9.88 -0.25 46.07
N PRO A 447 8.71 0.25 46.54
CA PRO A 447 7.97 1.33 45.89
C PRO A 447 8.81 2.52 45.44
N SER A 448 9.73 2.96 46.29
CA SER A 448 10.64 4.07 45.97
C SER A 448 11.64 3.73 44.87
N ASN A 449 12.27 2.55 44.92
CA ASN A 449 13.22 2.14 43.90
C ASN A 449 12.51 1.90 42.56
N PHE A 450 11.34 1.27 42.58
CA PHE A 450 10.54 1.04 41.38
C PHE A 450 10.13 2.36 40.70
N THR A 451 9.56 3.30 41.46
CA THR A 451 9.14 4.61 40.93
C THR A 451 10.32 5.38 40.34
N LYS A 452 11.51 5.28 40.97
CA LYS A 452 12.74 5.85 40.43
C LYS A 452 13.08 5.28 39.06
N TYR A 453 13.01 3.96 38.88
CA TYR A 453 13.29 3.34 37.58
C TYR A 453 12.27 3.72 36.51
N GLU A 454 10.98 3.84 36.86
CA GLU A 454 9.96 4.32 35.91
C GLU A 454 10.21 5.78 35.51
N THR A 455 10.59 6.62 36.46
CA THR A 455 10.95 8.02 36.20
C THR A 455 12.07 8.13 35.17
N GLU A 456 13.17 7.39 35.36
CA GLU A 456 14.33 7.44 34.46
C GLU A 456 13.98 7.04 33.01
N ILE A 457 12.98 6.18 32.81
CA ILE A 457 12.57 5.73 31.47
C ILE A 457 11.63 6.73 30.83
N LEU A 458 10.65 7.22 31.59
CA LEU A 458 9.72 8.21 31.08
C LEU A 458 10.47 9.50 30.73
N ASP A 459 11.47 9.90 31.51
CA ASP A 459 12.39 10.99 31.17
C ASP A 459 13.08 10.76 29.82
N TYR A 460 13.67 9.57 29.63
CA TYR A 460 14.33 9.25 28.36
C TYR A 460 13.36 9.29 27.16
N LEU A 461 12.16 8.72 27.32
CA LEU A 461 11.14 8.71 26.27
C LEU A 461 10.67 10.12 25.94
N HIS A 462 10.45 10.94 26.96
CA HIS A 462 10.07 12.33 26.81
C HIS A 462 11.14 13.13 26.04
N ASP A 463 12.41 12.90 26.32
CA ASP A 463 13.52 13.64 25.70
C ASP A 463 13.84 13.18 24.26
N ASN A 464 13.58 11.91 23.93
CA ASN A 464 14.09 11.29 22.70
C ASN A 464 13.00 10.82 21.73
N ILE A 465 11.74 10.73 22.15
CA ILE A 465 10.64 10.21 21.32
C ILE A 465 9.52 11.25 21.22
N PRO A 466 9.62 12.21 20.27
CA PRO A 466 8.55 13.18 20.05
C PRO A 466 7.31 12.49 19.47
N ARG A 467 6.12 13.03 19.76
CA ARG A 467 4.81 12.57 19.25
C ARG A 467 4.38 11.21 19.82
N ALA A 468 4.56 11.00 21.12
CA ALA A 468 4.23 9.75 21.80
C ALA A 468 3.15 9.93 22.87
N LEU A 469 2.16 9.03 22.88
CA LEU A 469 1.23 8.83 23.98
C LEU A 469 1.61 7.54 24.70
N ILE A 470 1.99 7.65 25.97
CA ILE A 470 2.37 6.53 26.82
C ILE A 470 1.22 6.20 27.76
N ASN A 471 0.64 5.00 27.63
CA ASN A 471 -0.42 4.52 28.53
C ASN A 471 0.19 3.67 29.67
N LEU A 472 0.41 4.28 30.83
CA LEU A 472 0.96 3.63 32.04
C LEU A 472 -0.11 2.76 32.73
N VAL A 473 0.10 1.45 32.75
CA VAL A 473 -0.73 0.46 33.42
C VAL A 473 -0.14 0.19 34.82
N LEU A 474 -0.97 0.33 35.85
CA LEU A 474 -0.57 0.13 37.23
C LEU A 474 -0.43 -1.36 37.59
N ILE A 475 0.39 -1.66 38.59
CA ILE A 475 0.63 -3.03 39.09
C ILE A 475 -0.69 -3.68 39.51
N LEU A 476 -0.98 -4.89 39.05
CA LEU A 476 -2.23 -5.58 39.39
C LEU A 476 -2.31 -5.88 40.90
N ASN A 477 -3.50 -5.65 41.49
CA ASN A 477 -3.79 -6.12 42.83
C ASN A 477 -4.00 -7.64 42.83
N VAL A 478 -3.01 -8.37 43.35
CA VAL A 478 -3.03 -9.85 43.35
C VAL A 478 -3.85 -10.46 44.49
N ARG A 479 -4.59 -9.68 45.30
CA ARG A 479 -5.49 -10.22 46.35
C ARG A 479 -6.50 -11.24 45.83
N GLY A 480 -6.92 -11.13 44.56
CA GLY A 480 -7.81 -12.09 43.91
C GLY A 480 -7.15 -13.41 43.48
N VAL A 481 -5.82 -13.48 43.43
CA VAL A 481 -5.10 -14.69 42.99
C VAL A 481 -5.15 -15.78 44.05
N ASP A 482 -5.24 -15.41 45.33
CA ASP A 482 -5.47 -16.37 46.42
C ASP A 482 -6.83 -17.10 46.28
N LEU A 483 -7.83 -16.44 45.68
CA LEU A 483 -9.14 -17.05 45.36
C LEU A 483 -9.08 -18.01 44.15
N LEU A 484 -8.08 -17.88 43.28
CA LEU A 484 -7.84 -18.81 42.17
C LEU A 484 -7.14 -20.10 42.64
N ASN A 485 -6.54 -20.09 43.83
CA ASN A 485 -5.85 -21.22 44.44
C ASN A 485 -6.80 -22.32 44.98
N VAL A 486 -8.12 -22.17 44.78
CA VAL A 486 -9.17 -23.10 45.27
C VAL A 486 -9.43 -24.26 44.29
N GLY A 487 -8.85 -24.26 43.10
CA GLY A 487 -8.98 -25.38 42.16
C GLY A 487 -8.10 -26.57 42.58
N GLY A 488 -8.61 -27.80 42.42
CA GLY A 488 -7.97 -29.07 42.82
C GLY A 488 -6.57 -29.34 42.24
N PRO A 489 -6.02 -30.56 42.35
CA PRO A 489 -4.60 -30.87 42.06
C PRO A 489 -4.11 -30.42 40.67
N ILE A 490 -5.02 -30.31 39.70
CA ILE A 490 -4.78 -29.74 38.36
C ILE A 490 -4.45 -28.24 38.46
N CYS A 491 -5.20 -27.43 39.21
CA CYS A 491 -4.94 -26.00 39.36
C CYS A 491 -3.56 -25.74 39.99
N ARG A 492 -3.16 -26.50 41.02
CA ARG A 492 -1.80 -26.41 41.60
C ARG A 492 -0.70 -26.76 40.60
N LEU A 493 -0.89 -27.78 39.78
CA LEU A 493 0.07 -28.18 38.73
C LEU A 493 0.21 -27.11 37.64
N PHE A 494 -0.89 -26.41 37.34
CA PHE A 494 -0.93 -25.34 36.34
C PHE A 494 -0.34 -24.03 36.88
N HIS A 495 -0.61 -23.67 38.13
CA HIS A 495 -0.04 -22.49 38.81
C HIS A 495 1.48 -22.61 39.04
N ASN A 496 2.00 -23.82 39.26
CA ASN A 496 3.45 -24.04 39.45
C ASN A 496 4.27 -23.86 38.14
N LYS A 497 3.59 -23.77 36.99
CA LYS A 497 4.21 -23.60 35.66
C LYS A 497 3.84 -22.29 34.96
N THR A 498 2.79 -21.58 35.39
CA THR A 498 2.48 -20.23 34.91
C THR A 498 3.31 -19.20 35.66
N TYR A 499 3.86 -18.24 34.92
CA TYR A 499 4.80 -17.20 35.36
C TYR A 499 4.14 -16.11 36.23
N LEU A 500 3.12 -16.46 36.99
CA LEU A 500 2.43 -15.56 37.92
C LEU A 500 3.23 -15.52 39.23
N CYS A 501 3.25 -14.36 39.89
CA CYS A 501 3.96 -14.17 41.15
C CYS A 501 3.56 -15.19 42.24
N ALA A 502 2.36 -15.77 42.15
CA ALA A 502 1.88 -16.84 43.01
C ALA A 502 2.78 -18.09 43.05
N ALA A 503 3.57 -18.36 42.01
CA ALA A 503 4.51 -19.49 41.99
C ALA A 503 5.83 -19.22 42.73
N PHE A 504 6.15 -17.95 43.02
CA PHE A 504 7.46 -17.51 43.54
C PHE A 504 7.39 -16.83 44.91
N LEU A 505 6.21 -16.41 45.37
CA LEU A 505 6.04 -15.70 46.63
C LEU A 505 5.67 -16.66 47.76
N SER A 506 6.43 -16.62 48.85
CA SER A 506 5.96 -17.14 50.15
C SER A 506 4.77 -16.33 50.65
N GLU A 507 3.98 -16.88 51.57
CA GLU A 507 2.84 -16.19 52.21
C GLU A 507 3.25 -14.82 52.80
N ASN A 508 4.46 -14.73 53.35
CA ASN A 508 5.03 -13.48 53.87
C ASN A 508 5.34 -12.46 52.75
N GLN A 509 5.90 -12.93 51.63
CA GLN A 509 6.21 -12.06 50.48
C GLN A 509 4.94 -11.60 49.75
N ALA A 510 3.93 -12.46 49.62
CA ALA A 510 2.62 -12.10 49.09
C ALA A 510 1.94 -11.02 49.97
N THR A 511 1.93 -11.23 51.30
CA THR A 511 1.44 -10.23 52.26
C THR A 511 2.18 -8.89 52.14
N LYS A 512 3.51 -8.94 52.01
CA LYS A 512 4.35 -7.74 51.84
C LYS A 512 4.04 -7.01 50.52
N LEU A 513 3.94 -7.73 49.41
CA LEU A 513 3.58 -7.17 48.11
C LEU A 513 2.19 -6.54 48.14
N ASN A 514 1.20 -7.20 48.75
CA ASN A 514 -0.16 -6.68 48.93
C ASN A 514 -0.21 -5.38 49.74
N LYS A 515 0.73 -5.19 50.68
CA LYS A 515 0.88 -3.93 51.42
C LYS A 515 1.52 -2.84 50.57
N TRP A 516 2.38 -3.19 49.63
CA TRP A 516 3.13 -2.25 48.79
C TRP A 516 2.41 -1.85 47.50
N ILE A 517 1.49 -2.66 46.97
CA ILE A 517 0.69 -2.34 45.78
C ILE A 517 0.04 -0.94 45.84
N PRO A 518 -0.64 -0.56 46.93
CA PRO A 518 -1.18 0.80 47.06
C PRO A 518 -0.10 1.88 46.98
N GLN A 519 1.08 1.63 47.57
CA GLN A 519 2.20 2.58 47.55
C GLN A 519 2.80 2.71 46.15
N TYR A 520 2.91 1.61 45.39
CA TYR A 520 3.32 1.70 43.98
C TYR A 520 2.35 2.53 43.16
N HIS A 521 1.04 2.35 43.38
CA HIS A 521 0.01 3.11 42.67
C HIS A 521 0.08 4.59 43.01
N GLU A 522 0.08 4.93 44.28
CA GLU A 522 0.18 6.30 44.78
C GLU A 522 1.40 7.01 44.19
N MET A 523 2.58 6.42 44.31
CA MET A 523 3.82 7.03 43.83
C MET A 523 3.87 7.21 42.31
N LEU A 524 3.31 6.27 41.53
CA LEU A 524 3.22 6.41 40.07
C LEU A 524 2.16 7.43 39.66
N VAL A 525 1.02 7.46 40.35
CA VAL A 525 -0.03 8.46 40.10
C VAL A 525 0.51 9.85 40.36
N ASP A 526 1.19 10.05 41.49
CA ASP A 526 1.85 11.31 41.83
C ASP A 526 2.91 11.71 40.80
N LEU A 527 3.70 10.73 40.31
CA LEU A 527 4.70 10.98 39.27
C LEU A 527 4.05 11.49 37.97
N ILE A 528 2.98 10.83 37.49
CA ILE A 528 2.33 11.24 36.24
C ILE A 528 1.59 12.57 36.41
N HIS A 529 0.96 12.80 37.57
CA HIS A 529 0.27 14.06 37.86
C HIS A 529 1.19 15.21 38.29
N SER A 530 2.51 14.99 38.38
CA SER A 530 3.49 16.03 38.74
C SER A 530 3.74 17.07 37.64
N SER A 531 3.04 16.96 36.49
CA SER A 531 3.25 17.76 35.27
C SER A 531 4.64 17.61 34.64
N ARG A 532 5.47 16.68 35.13
CA ARG A 532 6.84 16.44 34.65
C ARG A 532 6.92 16.08 33.17
N TYR A 533 5.88 15.45 32.63
CA TYR A 533 5.84 15.00 31.23
C TYR A 533 4.87 15.80 30.36
N ASP A 534 4.22 16.81 30.93
CA ASP A 534 3.29 17.71 30.23
C ASP A 534 3.99 19.03 29.88
N THR A 535 5.30 18.96 29.53
CA THR A 535 6.11 20.16 29.24
C THR A 535 6.05 20.59 27.78
N ASN A 536 5.58 19.71 26.89
CA ASN A 536 5.36 20.02 25.48
C ASN A 536 4.20 19.19 24.90
N ASP A 537 3.58 19.75 23.87
CA ASP A 537 2.31 19.31 23.31
C ASP A 537 2.40 18.04 22.43
N ASN A 538 3.61 17.49 22.29
CA ASN A 538 3.85 16.32 21.46
C ASN A 538 4.16 15.07 22.28
N PHE A 539 4.13 15.12 23.60
CA PHE A 539 4.36 13.96 24.45
C PHE A 539 3.39 13.98 25.64
N THR A 540 2.83 12.83 25.98
CA THR A 540 2.02 12.72 27.21
C THR A 540 2.06 11.31 27.76
N VAL A 541 1.88 11.21 29.08
CA VAL A 541 1.76 9.94 29.78
C VAL A 541 0.40 9.92 30.50
N VAL A 542 -0.41 8.92 30.22
CA VAL A 542 -1.72 8.73 30.85
C VAL A 542 -1.72 7.44 31.66
N ILE A 543 -2.46 7.41 32.76
CA ILE A 543 -2.65 6.18 33.53
C ILE A 543 -3.86 5.43 32.98
N GLN A 544 -3.72 4.12 32.77
CA GLN A 544 -4.78 3.27 32.24
C GLN A 544 -6.00 3.30 33.19
N PRO A 545 -7.12 3.94 32.82
CA PRO A 545 -8.22 4.24 33.74
C PRO A 545 -8.88 3.00 34.32
N PHE A 546 -8.93 1.92 33.53
CA PHE A 546 -9.49 0.64 33.96
C PHE A 546 -8.83 0.10 35.24
N MET A 547 -7.52 0.29 35.41
CA MET A 547 -6.77 -0.28 36.53
C MET A 547 -6.92 0.51 37.82
N VAL A 548 -7.26 1.80 37.71
CA VAL A 548 -7.54 2.66 38.87
C VAL A 548 -8.83 2.21 39.58
N HIS A 549 -9.76 1.61 38.83
CA HIS A 549 -11.08 1.21 39.31
C HIS A 549 -11.28 -0.32 39.43
N ALA A 550 -10.34 -1.14 38.94
CA ALA A 550 -10.43 -2.61 38.98
C ALA A 550 -10.04 -3.24 40.34
N GLN A 551 -10.32 -2.56 41.46
CA GLN A 551 -9.99 -3.02 42.81
C GLN A 551 -10.85 -4.21 43.28
#